data_AF-A0A932LVE8-F1
#
_entry.id   AF-A0A932LVE8-F1
#
_cell.length_a   1.000
_cell.length_b   1.000
_cell.length_c   1.000
_cell.angle_alpha   90.00
_cell.angle_beta   90.00
_cell.angle_gamma   90.00
#
_symmetry.space_group_name_H-M   'P 1'
#
loop_
_entity.id
_entity.type
_entity.pdbx_description
1 polymer ?
#
loop_
_entity_poly.entity_id
_entity_poly.type
_entity_poly.pdbx_seq_one_letter_code
_entity_poly.pdbx_strand_id
1 'polypeptide(L)'
;MASKNEPRVWETFLRRPGDLKEEVEIPLVIRDLNPGRKKYALRHVLAIVSRKAEEIPQMDELRVRTVVGVELPGSWGIRILEELPVELPGRPYQDFFQALKAWVADQKLDRERQKKYE
;
A
#
# COMPACT_ATOMS: atom_id res chain seq x y z
N MET A 1 -23.18 -21.01 2.15
CA MET A 1 -23.19 -20.02 1.04
C MET A 1 -23.41 -18.67 1.69
N ALA A 2 -22.37 -17.85 1.83
CA ALA A 2 -22.49 -16.56 2.52
C ALA A 2 -23.30 -15.59 1.65
N SER A 3 -24.34 -15.03 2.27
CA SER A 3 -25.24 -14.02 1.74
C SER A 3 -24.47 -12.91 1.03
N LYS A 4 -24.91 -12.53 -0.18
CA LYS A 4 -24.32 -11.43 -0.98
C LYS A 4 -24.50 -10.03 -0.36
N ASN A 5 -25.12 -9.92 0.83
CA ASN A 5 -25.60 -8.65 1.40
C ASN A 5 -25.05 -8.31 2.80
N GLU A 6 -24.11 -9.08 3.34
CA GLU A 6 -23.45 -8.70 4.59
C GLU A 6 -22.27 -7.76 4.30
N PRO A 7 -22.14 -6.62 5.01
CA PRO A 7 -21.01 -5.72 4.86
C PRO A 7 -19.75 -6.47 5.23
N ARG A 8 -18.77 -6.46 4.32
CA ARG A 8 -17.51 -7.16 4.56
C ARG A 8 -16.63 -6.33 5.47
N VAL A 9 -15.85 -7.02 6.28
CA VAL A 9 -14.85 -6.39 7.14
C VAL A 9 -13.46 -6.62 6.55
N TRP A 10 -12.75 -5.53 6.33
CA TRP A 10 -11.39 -5.49 5.82
C TRP A 10 -10.46 -4.84 6.84
N GLU A 11 -9.17 -5.16 6.77
CA GLU A 11 -8.13 -4.55 7.61
C GLU A 11 -6.98 -4.06 6.76
N THR A 12 -6.41 -2.91 7.11
CA THR A 12 -5.20 -2.37 6.47
C THR A 12 -4.22 -1.82 7.51
N PHE A 13 -2.96 -1.73 7.11
CA PHE A 13 -1.85 -1.25 7.94
C PHE A 13 -1.24 0.01 7.34
N LEU A 14 -1.20 1.09 8.11
CA LEU A 14 -0.64 2.37 7.72
C LEU A 14 0.56 2.74 8.56
N ARG A 15 1.52 3.43 7.94
CA ARG A 15 2.67 3.99 8.65
C ARG A 15 2.30 5.32 9.31
N ARG A 16 1.55 6.18 8.62
CA ARG A 16 1.05 7.45 9.16
C ARG A 16 -0.46 7.58 8.91
N PRO A 17 -1.25 8.10 9.86
CA PRO A 17 -2.69 8.32 9.67
C PRO A 17 -3.03 9.23 8.47
N GLY A 18 -2.12 10.15 8.13
CA GLY A 18 -2.30 11.06 6.99
C GLY A 18 -2.04 10.44 5.61
N ASP A 19 -1.57 9.18 5.55
CA ASP A 19 -1.36 8.49 4.28
C ASP A 19 -2.70 8.06 3.64
N LEU A 20 -3.77 8.00 4.44
CA LEU A 20 -5.11 7.64 3.99
C LEU A 20 -5.89 8.90 3.59
N LYS A 21 -5.83 9.26 2.31
CA LYS A 21 -6.59 10.38 1.76
C LYS A 21 -8.01 9.93 1.43
N GLU A 22 -8.98 10.74 1.83
CA GLU A 22 -10.40 10.47 1.57
C GLU A 22 -10.75 10.76 0.11
N GLU A 23 -11.69 9.98 -0.45
CA GLU A 23 -12.29 10.20 -1.78
C GLU A 23 -11.29 10.15 -2.97
N VAL A 24 -10.08 9.65 -2.73
CA VAL A 24 -9.05 9.45 -3.76
C VAL A 24 -8.87 7.95 -4.00
N GLU A 25 -8.57 7.58 -5.25
CA GLU A 25 -8.16 6.23 -5.61
C GLU A 25 -6.75 5.95 -5.08
N ILE A 26 -6.63 4.99 -4.17
CA ILE A 26 -5.36 4.65 -3.52
C ILE A 26 -5.10 3.16 -3.64
N PRO A 27 -3.90 2.75 -4.08
CA PRO A 27 -3.47 1.36 -4.00
C PRO A 27 -3.26 0.98 -2.52
N LEU A 28 -4.02 0.00 -2.05
CA LEU A 28 -3.99 -0.46 -0.67
C LEU A 28 -3.76 -1.97 -0.61
N VAL A 29 -3.01 -2.38 0.40
CA VAL A 29 -2.95 -3.77 0.82
C VAL A 29 -3.96 -3.97 1.92
N ILE A 30 -4.91 -4.86 1.69
CA ILE A 30 -6.00 -5.17 2.61
C ILE A 30 -5.97 -6.65 3.01
N ARG A 31 -6.54 -6.93 4.17
CA ARG A 31 -6.67 -8.25 4.74
C ARG A 31 -8.15 -8.57 4.98
N ASP A 32 -8.57 -9.74 4.56
CA ASP A 32 -9.94 -10.22 4.73
C ASP A 32 -10.19 -10.61 6.21
N LEU A 33 -11.14 -9.97 6.89
CA LEU A 33 -11.51 -10.34 8.27
C LEU A 33 -12.79 -11.17 8.35
N ASN A 34 -13.43 -11.44 7.21
CA ASN A 34 -14.69 -12.18 7.18
C ASN A 34 -14.47 -13.64 7.61
N PRO A 35 -15.39 -14.24 8.37
CA PRO A 35 -15.27 -15.62 8.79
C PRO A 35 -15.29 -16.56 7.57
N GLY A 36 -14.31 -17.46 7.50
CA GLY A 36 -14.22 -18.46 6.43
C GLY A 36 -12.79 -18.84 6.07
N ARG A 37 -12.64 -19.65 5.03
CA ARG A 37 -11.35 -20.17 4.56
C ARG A 37 -10.36 -19.08 4.12
N LYS A 38 -10.86 -17.93 3.68
CA LYS A 38 -10.07 -16.79 3.22
C LYS A 38 -9.80 -15.75 4.32
N LYS A 39 -10.19 -16.02 5.57
CA LYS A 39 -9.86 -15.12 6.67
C LYS A 39 -8.35 -14.92 6.73
N TYR A 40 -7.93 -13.68 6.87
CA TYR A 40 -6.56 -13.20 6.84
C TYR A 40 -5.84 -13.25 5.49
N ALA A 41 -6.54 -13.59 4.40
CA ALA A 41 -5.99 -13.51 3.06
C ALA A 41 -5.67 -12.06 2.71
N LEU A 42 -4.48 -11.85 2.15
CA LEU A 42 -3.98 -10.55 1.73
C LEU A 42 -4.38 -10.30 0.28
N ARG A 43 -4.86 -9.09 0.00
CA ARG A 43 -5.20 -8.63 -1.35
C ARG A 43 -4.57 -7.27 -1.57
N HIS A 44 -4.08 -7.07 -2.79
CA HIS A 44 -3.66 -5.76 -3.26
C HIS A 44 -4.81 -5.21 -4.10
N VAL A 45 -5.29 -4.01 -3.80
CA VAL A 45 -6.48 -3.44 -4.42
C VAL A 45 -6.29 -1.95 -4.71
N LEU A 46 -6.97 -1.46 -5.74
CA LEU A 46 -7.24 -0.03 -5.88
C LEU A 46 -8.59 0.24 -5.23
N ALA A 47 -8.62 1.16 -4.27
CA ALA A 47 -9.83 1.44 -3.52
C ALA A 47 -10.00 2.93 -3.21
N ILE A 48 -11.25 3.31 -2.99
CA ILE A 48 -11.62 4.61 -2.43
C ILE A 48 -12.02 4.40 -0.97
N VAL A 49 -11.52 5.28 -0.11
CA VAL A 49 -11.76 5.26 1.34
C VAL A 49 -12.47 6.52 1.79
N SER A 50 -13.31 6.40 2.81
CA SER A 50 -14.03 7.53 3.41
C SER A 50 -14.19 7.33 4.91
N ARG A 51 -14.14 8.41 5.70
CA ARG A 51 -14.50 8.37 7.13
C ARG A 51 -16.00 8.35 7.37
N LYS A 52 -16.80 8.59 6.33
CA LYS A 52 -18.27 8.64 6.40
C LYS A 52 -18.87 7.35 5.87
N ALA A 53 -18.36 6.22 6.35
CA ALA A 53 -18.79 4.88 5.92
C ALA A 53 -20.31 4.69 6.07
N GLU A 54 -20.87 5.25 7.15
CA GLU A 54 -22.29 5.18 7.51
C GLU A 54 -23.20 5.99 6.57
N GLU A 55 -22.66 7.03 5.91
CA GLU A 55 -23.42 7.90 4.99
C GLU A 55 -23.47 7.34 3.57
N ILE A 56 -22.61 6.38 3.22
CA ILE A 56 -22.42 5.89 1.85
C ILE A 56 -22.96 4.46 1.74
N PRO A 57 -24.11 4.25 1.06
CA PRO A 57 -24.61 2.91 0.79
C PRO A 57 -23.56 2.08 0.04
N GLN A 58 -23.42 0.80 0.41
CA GLN A 58 -22.52 -0.18 -0.23
C GLN A 58 -21.02 0.00 0.02
N MET A 59 -20.61 0.76 1.05
CA MET A 59 -19.24 0.68 1.55
C MET A 59 -19.07 -0.47 2.55
N ASP A 60 -17.97 -1.21 2.39
CA ASP A 60 -17.53 -2.21 3.35
C ASP A 60 -16.80 -1.54 4.53
N GLU A 61 -16.72 -2.21 5.68
CA GLU A 61 -15.99 -1.71 6.85
C GLU A 61 -14.47 -1.91 6.65
N LEU A 62 -13.70 -0.86 6.91
CA LEU A 62 -12.25 -0.87 6.92
C LEU A 62 -11.72 -0.57 8.32
N ARG A 63 -10.97 -1.53 8.87
CA ARG A 63 -10.21 -1.34 10.11
C ARG A 63 -8.81 -0.90 9.78
N VAL A 64 -8.44 0.26 10.29
CA VAL A 64 -7.13 0.85 10.03
C VAL A 64 -6.26 0.67 11.25
N ARG A 65 -5.14 -0.03 11.08
CA ARG A 65 -4.13 -0.20 12.13
C ARG A 65 -2.83 0.48 11.74
N THR A 66 -2.05 0.86 12.72
CA THR A 66 -0.66 1.26 12.54
C THR A 66 0.20 0.04 12.24
N VAL A 67 1.41 0.25 11.70
CA VAL A 67 2.42 -0.81 11.50
C VAL A 67 2.79 -1.58 12.78
N VAL A 68 2.55 -0.99 13.96
CA VAL A 68 2.76 -1.64 15.26
C VAL A 68 1.50 -2.30 15.83
N GLY A 69 0.39 -2.34 15.07
CA GLY A 69 -0.83 -3.06 15.42
C GLY A 69 -1.85 -2.27 16.24
N VAL A 70 -1.56 -1.01 16.59
CA VAL A 70 -2.52 -0.11 17.27
C VAL A 70 -3.62 0.27 16.28
N GLU A 71 -4.87 0.03 16.65
CA GLU A 71 -6.05 0.42 15.87
C GLU A 71 -6.27 1.93 15.96
N LEU A 72 -6.46 2.57 14.80
CA LEU A 72 -6.72 4.01 14.73
C LEU A 72 -8.21 4.28 15.00
N PRO A 73 -8.54 5.36 15.72
CA PRO A 73 -9.93 5.74 15.95
C PRO A 73 -10.60 6.18 14.64
N GLY A 74 -11.87 5.82 14.50
CA GLY A 74 -12.72 6.19 13.36
C GLY A 74 -13.22 4.99 12.58
N SER A 75 -14.51 4.99 12.23
CA SER A 75 -15.07 4.05 11.27
C SER A 75 -14.64 4.47 9.86
N TRP A 76 -13.89 3.60 9.18
CA TRP A 76 -13.55 3.82 7.78
C TRP A 76 -14.39 2.92 6.90
N GLY A 77 -14.81 3.48 5.78
CA GLY A 77 -15.49 2.78 4.70
C GLY A 77 -14.50 2.55 3.57
N ILE A 78 -14.59 1.39 2.93
CA ILE A 78 -13.81 1.07 1.73
C ILE A 78 -14.72 0.63 0.60
N ARG A 79 -14.41 1.13 -0.59
CA ARG A 79 -14.96 0.65 -1.86
C ARG A 79 -13.81 0.17 -2.72
N ILE A 80 -13.76 -1.14 -2.94
CA ILE A 80 -12.77 -1.77 -3.82
C ILE A 80 -13.20 -1.54 -5.26
N LEU A 81 -12.35 -0.89 -6.06
CA LEU A 81 -12.58 -0.65 -7.49
C LEU A 81 -12.05 -1.83 -8.32
N GLU A 82 -10.82 -2.27 -8.03
CA GLU A 82 -10.17 -3.37 -8.73
C GLU A 82 -9.15 -4.09 -7.83
N GLU A 83 -8.87 -5.37 -8.12
CA GLU A 83 -7.76 -6.10 -7.50
C GLU A 83 -6.49 -5.88 -8.34
N LEU A 84 -5.44 -5.37 -7.70
CA LEU A 84 -4.13 -5.15 -8.30
C LEU A 84 -3.28 -6.44 -8.18
N PRO A 85 -2.33 -6.65 -9.11
CA PRO A 85 -1.40 -7.76 -9.00
C PRO A 85 -0.53 -7.62 -7.73
N VAL A 86 -0.36 -8.72 -7.02
CA VAL A 86 0.53 -8.79 -5.84
C VAL A 86 2.01 -8.76 -6.28
N GLU A 87 2.28 -9.24 -7.49
CA GLU A 87 3.60 -9.25 -8.08
C GLU A 87 3.82 -7.97 -8.88
N LEU A 88 4.78 -7.15 -8.45
CA LEU A 88 5.25 -6.01 -9.23
C LEU A 88 6.29 -6.50 -10.23
N PRO A 89 6.05 -6.38 -11.55
CA PRO A 89 7.06 -6.73 -12.54
C PRO A 89 8.23 -5.73 -12.43
N GLY A 90 9.42 -6.23 -12.14
CA GLY A 90 10.61 -5.39 -12.02
C GLY A 90 11.81 -6.15 -11.48
N ARG A 91 13.00 -5.54 -11.62
CA ARG A 91 14.21 -6.04 -10.95
C ARG A 91 14.32 -5.33 -9.59
N PRO A 92 14.39 -6.09 -8.47
CA PRO A 92 14.55 -5.49 -7.15
C PRO A 92 15.74 -4.53 -7.11
N TYR A 93 15.56 -3.38 -6.45
CA TYR A 93 16.60 -2.39 -6.20
C TYR A 93 17.28 -1.83 -7.46
N GLN A 94 16.63 -1.92 -8.63
CA GLN A 94 17.21 -1.44 -9.89
C GLN A 94 17.66 0.02 -9.79
N ASP A 95 16.82 0.89 -9.22
CA ASP A 95 17.10 2.33 -9.05
C ASP A 95 18.32 2.55 -8.16
N PHE A 96 18.42 1.80 -7.06
CA PHE A 96 19.56 1.84 -6.15
C PHE A 96 20.86 1.42 -6.84
N PHE A 97 20.83 0.32 -7.60
CA PHE A 97 22.01 -0.15 -8.33
C PHE A 97 22.42 0.79 -9.48
N GLN A 98 21.48 1.46 -10.11
CA GLN A 98 21.78 2.50 -11.11
C GLN A 98 22.47 3.71 -10.47
N ALA A 99 21.94 4.20 -9.35
CA ALA A 99 22.56 5.28 -8.58
C ALA A 99 23.97 4.91 -8.11
N LEU A 100 24.16 3.69 -7.60
CA LEU A 100 25.46 3.18 -7.17
C LEU A 100 26.47 3.14 -8.32
N LYS A 101 26.06 2.67 -9.51
CA LYS A 101 26.92 2.65 -10.70
C LYS A 101 27.35 4.05 -11.13
N ALA A 102 26.41 4.99 -11.13
CA ALA A 102 26.70 6.38 -11.47
C ALA A 102 27.73 6.98 -10.49
N TRP A 103 27.56 6.75 -9.19
CA TRP A 103 28.49 7.21 -8.16
C TRP A 103 29.90 6.62 -8.35
N VAL A 104 30.03 5.32 -8.64
CA VAL A 104 31.33 4.69 -8.89
C VAL A 104 32.00 5.25 -10.15
N ALA A 105 31.23 5.55 -11.19
CA ALA A 105 31.77 6.11 -12.43
C ALA A 105 32.34 7.53 -12.20
N ASP A 106 31.64 8.35 -11.42
CA ASP A 106 32.07 9.70 -11.04
C ASP A 106 33.40 9.69 -10.26
N GLN A 107 33.49 8.81 -9.25
CA GLN A 107 34.72 8.60 -8.46
C GLN A 107 35.93 8.17 -9.31
N LYS A 108 35.71 7.40 -10.39
CA LYS A 108 36.80 7.01 -11.30
C LYS A 108 37.27 8.19 -12.16
N LEU A 109 36.32 8.99 -12.65
CA LEU A 109 36.62 10.17 -13.46
C LEU A 109 37.44 11.20 -12.68
N ASP A 110 37.11 11.42 -11.41
CA ASP A 110 37.84 12.34 -10.53
C ASP A 110 39.29 11.87 -10.27
N ARG A 111 39.48 10.57 -10.06
CA ARG A 111 40.83 9.97 -9.91
C ARG A 111 41.67 10.08 -11.18
N GLU A 112 41.06 9.91 -12.35
CA GLU A 112 41.74 10.05 -13.64
C GLU A 112 42.12 11.51 -13.93
N ARG A 113 41.27 12.46 -13.54
CA ARG A 113 41.58 13.90 -13.62
C ARG A 113 42.74 14.26 -12.72
N GLN A 114 42.72 13.82 -11.45
CA GLN A 114 43.82 14.09 -10.50
C GLN A 114 45.16 13.57 -11.02
N LYS A 115 45.20 12.35 -11.59
CA LYS A 115 46.41 11.79 -12.22
C LYS A 115 46.90 12.50 -13.47
N LYS A 116 46.07 13.34 -14.11
CA LYS A 116 46.43 14.08 -15.33
C LYS A 116 47.10 15.42 -15.02
N TYR A 117 46.95 15.91 -13.78
CA TYR A 117 47.51 17.19 -13.32
C TYR A 117 48.70 17.03 -12.35
N GLU A 118 49.07 15.79 -12.01
CA GLU A 118 50.36 15.41 -11.41
C GLU A 118 51.35 14.99 -12.50
#